data_AF-A0A1W6KFC3-F1
#
_entry.id   AF-A0A1W6KFC3-F1
#
_cell.length_a   1.000
_cell.length_b   1.000
_cell.length_c   1.000
_cell.angle_alpha   90.00
_cell.angle_beta   90.00
_cell.angle_gamma   90.00
#
_symmetry.space_group_name_H-M   'P 1'
#
loop_
_entity.id
_entity.type
_entity.pdbx_description
1 polymer ?
#
loop_
_entity_poly.entity_id
_entity_poly.type
_entity_poly.pdbx_seq_one_letter_code
_entity_poly.pdbx_strand_id
1 'polypeptide(L)'
;METEQKTQAFASMIKRLRELYSGFEVSRWFALGTNDQAALRQITTSINRKLYDSSRSDRRHATNADTVAASLLEFLERKGYDLSTLRYDENGQVVQLKRKKKS
;
A
#
# COMPACT_ATOMS: atom_id res chain seq x y z
N MET A 1 -20.06 -9.91 5.64
CA MET A 1 -20.36 -8.63 4.95
C MET A 1 -19.21 -7.63 5.15
N GLU A 2 -18.82 -7.35 6.39
CA GLU A 2 -17.79 -6.37 6.72
C GLU A 2 -16.40 -6.66 6.12
N THR A 3 -15.94 -7.93 6.16
CA THR A 3 -14.65 -8.35 5.59
C THR A 3 -14.54 -8.13 4.08
N GLU A 4 -15.65 -8.33 3.36
CA GLU A 4 -15.69 -8.17 1.90
C GLU A 4 -15.67 -6.70 1.52
N GLN A 5 -16.43 -5.85 2.24
CA GLN A 5 -16.41 -4.40 2.06
C GLN A 5 -15.00 -3.82 2.33
N LYS A 6 -14.31 -4.29 3.38
CA LYS A 6 -12.93 -3.89 3.67
C LYS A 6 -11.95 -4.32 2.59
N THR A 7 -12.10 -5.54 2.09
CA THR A 7 -11.28 -6.07 0.99
C THR A 7 -11.51 -5.27 -0.29
N GLN A 8 -12.75 -4.91 -0.60
CA GLN A 8 -13.09 -4.07 -1.73
C GLN A 8 -12.52 -2.64 -1.59
N ALA A 9 -12.63 -2.05 -0.40
CA ALA A 9 -12.05 -0.73 -0.11
C ALA A 9 -10.52 -0.77 -0.28
N PHE A 10 -9.84 -1.74 0.33
CA PHE A 10 -8.40 -1.97 0.16
C PHE A 10 -8.04 -2.09 -1.33
N ALA A 11 -8.74 -2.94 -2.07
CA ALA A 11 -8.46 -3.17 -3.48
C ALA A 11 -8.62 -1.89 -4.33
N SER A 12 -9.65 -1.09 -4.04
CA SER A 12 -9.86 0.20 -4.72
C SER A 12 -8.70 1.18 -4.47
N MET A 13 -8.25 1.31 -3.22
CA MET A 13 -7.17 2.22 -2.85
C MET A 13 -5.82 1.78 -3.43
N ILE A 14 -5.50 0.49 -3.37
CA ILE A 14 -4.26 -0.05 -3.96
C ILE A 14 -4.25 0.11 -5.48
N LYS A 15 -5.39 -0.10 -6.17
CA LYS A 15 -5.48 0.12 -7.62
C LYS A 15 -5.16 1.58 -7.99
N ARG A 16 -5.73 2.56 -7.29
CA ARG A 16 -5.40 3.99 -7.47
C ARG A 16 -3.93 4.28 -7.22
N LEU A 17 -3.36 3.77 -6.13
CA LEU A 17 -1.93 3.95 -5.85
C LEU A 17 -1.05 3.36 -6.97
N ARG A 18 -1.44 2.22 -7.56
CA ARG A 18 -0.72 1.58 -8.66
C ARG A 18 -0.86 2.29 -10.01
N GLU A 19 -1.86 3.18 -10.17
CA GLU A 19 -1.96 4.06 -11.35
C GLU A 19 -0.93 5.19 -11.29
N LEU A 20 -0.51 5.57 -10.09
CA LEU A 20 0.39 6.71 -9.84
C LEU A 20 1.84 6.27 -9.54
N TYR A 21 2.00 5.07 -8.98
CA TYR A 21 3.27 4.55 -8.49
C TYR A 21 3.48 3.11 -8.95
N SER A 22 4.74 2.70 -9.07
CA SER A 22 5.07 1.32 -9.42
C SER A 22 4.59 0.35 -8.31
N GLY A 23 4.27 -0.88 -8.69
CA GLY A 23 3.94 -1.92 -7.72
C GLY A 23 5.06 -2.16 -6.70
N PHE A 24 6.32 -1.92 -7.10
CA PHE A 24 7.48 -1.94 -6.22
C PHE A 24 7.38 -0.88 -5.11
N GLU A 25 7.11 0.37 -5.45
CA GLU A 25 6.98 1.46 -4.47
C GLU A 25 5.83 1.21 -3.50
N VAL A 26 4.69 0.74 -4.02
CA VAL A 26 3.55 0.36 -3.18
C VAL A 26 3.96 -0.72 -2.18
N SER A 27 4.61 -1.80 -2.63
CA SER A 27 5.10 -2.84 -1.72
C SER A 27 6.14 -2.33 -0.72
N ARG A 28 7.01 -1.40 -1.14
CA ARG A 28 8.04 -0.80 -0.28
C ARG A 28 7.43 -0.06 0.91
N TRP A 29 6.32 0.66 0.73
CA TRP A 29 5.65 1.34 1.85
C TRP A 29 5.05 0.36 2.85
N PHE A 30 4.47 -0.75 2.38
CA PHE A 30 3.95 -1.82 3.26
C PHE A 30 5.07 -2.64 3.92
N ALA A 31 6.30 -2.49 3.44
CA ALA A 31 7.50 -3.13 3.98
C ALA A 31 8.38 -2.13 4.76
N LEU A 32 7.80 -1.05 5.28
CA LEU A 32 8.47 -0.03 6.08
C LEU A 32 9.72 0.57 5.40
N GLY A 33 9.67 0.73 4.07
CA GLY A 33 10.76 1.35 3.32
C GLY A 33 11.94 0.44 3.01
N THR A 34 11.90 -0.85 3.37
CA THR A 34 13.00 -1.78 3.12
C THR A 34 13.35 -1.92 1.64
N ASN A 35 14.63 -2.17 1.35
CA ASN A 35 15.14 -2.50 0.02
C ASN A 35 15.45 -4.00 -0.14
N ASP A 36 15.15 -4.82 0.88
CA ASP A 36 15.31 -6.27 0.78
C ASP A 36 14.33 -6.85 -0.26
N GLN A 37 14.90 -7.36 -1.35
CA GLN A 37 14.16 -7.95 -2.46
C GLN A 37 13.36 -9.19 -2.06
N ALA A 38 13.77 -9.93 -1.03
CA ALA A 38 13.00 -11.05 -0.52
C ALA A 38 11.73 -10.56 0.20
N ALA A 39 11.88 -9.64 1.15
CA ALA A 39 10.75 -9.01 1.85
C ALA A 39 9.77 -8.34 0.88
N LEU A 40 10.27 -7.56 -0.08
CA LEU A 40 9.42 -6.87 -1.06
C LEU A 40 8.64 -7.84 -1.95
N ARG A 41 9.23 -8.97 -2.35
CA ARG A 41 8.51 -10.02 -3.09
C ARG A 41 7.39 -10.63 -2.24
N GLN A 42 7.67 -10.95 -0.98
CA GLN A 42 6.65 -11.50 -0.07
C GLN A 42 5.47 -10.55 0.13
N ILE A 43 5.75 -9.26 0.37
CA ILE A 43 4.73 -8.22 0.50
C ILE A 43 3.93 -8.04 -0.79
N THR A 44 4.61 -8.02 -1.94
CA THR A 44 3.95 -7.94 -3.25
C THR A 44 2.97 -9.10 -3.46
N THR A 45 3.39 -10.32 -3.17
CA THR A 45 2.52 -11.51 -3.25
C THR A 45 1.34 -11.41 -2.27
N SER A 46 1.58 -10.95 -1.05
CA SER A 46 0.54 -10.74 -0.04
C SER A 46 -0.51 -9.73 -0.50
N ILE A 47 -0.08 -8.58 -1.05
CA ILE A 47 -0.96 -7.57 -1.61
C ILE A 47 -1.75 -8.17 -2.78
N ASN A 48 -1.08 -8.82 -3.74
CA ASN A 48 -1.73 -9.37 -4.93
C ASN A 48 -2.82 -10.39 -4.59
N ARG A 49 -2.59 -11.27 -3.60
CA ARG A 49 -3.60 -12.24 -3.15
C ARG A 49 -4.87 -11.59 -2.59
N LYS A 50 -4.79 -10.35 -2.11
CA LYS A 50 -5.94 -9.56 -1.64
C LYS A 50 -6.69 -8.85 -2.77
N LEU A 51 -6.08 -8.77 -3.94
CA LEU A 51 -6.66 -8.17 -5.14
C LEU A 51 -7.30 -9.19 -6.09
N TYR A 52 -7.13 -10.48 -5.81
CA TYR A 52 -7.72 -11.55 -6.60
C TYR A 52 -9.24 -11.59 -6.49
N ASP A 53 -9.86 -12.02 -7.58
CA ASP A 53 -11.29 -12.30 -7.63
C ASP A 53 -11.66 -13.45 -6.69
N SER A 54 -12.93 -13.48 -6.28
CA SER A 54 -13.47 -14.46 -5.33
C SER A 54 -13.35 -15.92 -5.77
N SER A 55 -13.15 -16.17 -7.06
CA SER A 55 -12.98 -17.52 -7.63
C SER A 55 -11.59 -18.13 -7.40
N ARG A 56 -10.58 -17.35 -6.99
CA ARG A 56 -9.23 -17.86 -6.78
C ARG A 56 -9.08 -18.52 -5.41
N SER A 57 -8.59 -19.76 -5.41
CA SER A 57 -8.37 -20.57 -4.20
C SER A 57 -7.31 -19.98 -3.25
N ASP A 58 -6.35 -19.22 -3.77
CA ASP A 58 -5.30 -18.57 -2.99
C ASP A 58 -5.60 -17.11 -2.61
N ARG A 59 -6.85 -16.67 -2.81
CA ARG A 59 -7.32 -15.35 -2.41
C ARG A 59 -7.18 -15.16 -0.89
N ARG A 60 -6.80 -13.95 -0.50
CA ARG A 60 -6.78 -13.51 0.91
C ARG A 60 -7.70 -12.31 1.09
N HIS A 61 -8.19 -12.12 2.31
CA HIS A 61 -8.91 -10.91 2.68
C HIS A 61 -7.96 -9.85 3.21
N ALA A 62 -8.32 -8.58 3.02
CA ALA A 62 -7.60 -7.47 3.65
C ALA A 62 -7.89 -7.44 5.15
N THR A 63 -6.85 -7.19 5.94
CA THR A 63 -6.98 -6.93 7.38
C THR A 63 -7.36 -5.47 7.63
N ASN A 64 -7.78 -5.13 8.86
CA ASN A 64 -8.02 -3.73 9.23
C ASN A 64 -6.75 -2.87 9.03
N ALA A 65 -5.58 -3.39 9.38
CA ALA A 65 -4.31 -2.70 9.21
C ALA A 65 -4.01 -2.40 7.74
N ASP A 66 -4.29 -3.36 6.84
CA ASP A 66 -4.13 -3.16 5.40
C ASP A 66 -5.01 -2.01 4.89
N THR A 67 -6.30 -2.02 5.27
CA THR A 67 -7.25 -0.99 4.85
C THR A 67 -6.86 0.39 5.40
N VAL A 68 -6.45 0.47 6.66
CA VAL A 68 -6.00 1.73 7.28
C VAL A 68 -4.75 2.26 6.60
N ALA A 69 -3.74 1.40 6.37
CA ALA A 69 -2.50 1.81 5.69
C ALA A 69 -2.77 2.30 4.26
N ALA A 70 -3.56 1.55 3.48
CA ALA A 70 -3.92 1.94 2.13
C ALA A 70 -4.70 3.28 2.10
N SER A 71 -5.61 3.47 3.05
CA SER A 71 -6.40 4.70 3.17
C SER A 71 -5.56 5.91 3.54
N LEU A 72 -4.61 5.75 4.46
CA LEU A 72 -3.71 6.83 4.84
C LEU A 72 -2.78 7.23 3.69
N LEU A 73 -2.24 6.25 2.96
CA LEU A 73 -1.41 6.52 1.78
C LEU A 73 -2.20 7.25 0.69
N GLU A 74 -3.41 6.78 0.35
CA GLU A 74 -4.28 7.45 -0.62
C GLU A 74 -4.67 8.87 -0.18
N PHE A 75 -4.97 9.04 1.11
CA PHE A 75 -5.29 10.35 1.69
C PHE A 75 -4.10 11.32 1.58
N LEU A 76 -2.90 10.89 1.97
CA LEU A 76 -1.69 11.72 1.89
C LEU A 76 -1.42 12.14 0.46
N GLU A 77 -1.52 11.22 -0.48
CA GLU A 77 -1.40 11.55 -1.90
C GLU A 77 -2.45 12.59 -2.34
N ARG A 78 -3.73 12.38 -2.01
CA ARG A 78 -4.78 13.36 -2.33
C ARG A 78 -4.59 14.73 -1.66
N LYS A 79 -3.84 14.79 -0.55
CA LYS A 79 -3.45 16.05 0.11
C LYS A 79 -2.20 16.70 -0.50
N GLY A 80 -1.68 16.14 -1.58
CA GLY A 80 -0.53 16.67 -2.32
C GLY A 80 0.80 16.31 -1.69
N TYR A 81 0.88 15.22 -0.93
CA TYR A 81 2.16 14.67 -0.49
C TYR A 81 2.77 13.78 -1.56
N ASP A 82 4.08 13.84 -1.71
CA ASP A 82 4.82 12.98 -2.63
C ASP A 82 5.25 11.70 -1.91
N LEU A 83 4.45 10.64 -2.06
CA LEU A 83 4.72 9.36 -1.40
C LEU A 83 6.04 8.71 -1.81
N SER A 84 6.64 9.09 -2.96
CA SER A 84 7.97 8.58 -3.34
C SER A 84 9.06 9.02 -2.37
N THR A 85 8.82 10.13 -1.66
CA THR A 85 9.74 10.67 -0.66
C THR A 85 9.53 10.10 0.74
N LEU A 86 8.56 9.19 0.91
CA LEU A 86 8.25 8.55 2.18
C LEU A 86 9.42 7.69 2.65
N ARG A 87 9.96 8.02 3.84
CA ARG A 87 11.02 7.26 4.51
C ARG A 87 10.63 6.90 5.93
N TYR A 88 11.13 5.75 6.36
CA TYR A 88 10.96 5.21 7.69
C TYR A 88 12.32 5.11 8.39
N ASP A 89 12.32 5.16 9.72
CA ASP A 89 13.47 4.76 10.53
C ASP A 89 13.48 3.24 10.79
N GLU A 90 14.46 2.78 11.57
CA GLU A 90 14.62 1.38 11.98
C GLU A 90 13.46 0.84 12.85
N ASN A 91 12.68 1.74 13.46
CA ASN A 91 11.51 1.40 14.27
C ASN A 91 10.20 1.46 13.46
N GLY A 92 10.28 1.75 12.16
CA GLY A 92 9.11 1.90 11.30
C GLY A 92 8.38 3.25 11.46
N GLN A 93 8.98 4.24 12.10
CA GLN A 93 8.42 5.59 12.23
C GLN A 93 8.68 6.40 10.96
N VAL A 94 7.72 7.23 10.55
CA VAL A 94 7.88 8.11 9.39
C VAL A 94 8.81 9.26 9.74
N VAL A 95 9.98 9.31 9.09
CA VAL A 95 10.99 10.36 9.30
C VAL A 95 11.04 11.38 8.17
N GLN A 96 10.48 11.06 7.00
CA GLN A 96 10.43 11.98 5.88
C GLN A 96 9.19 11.76 5.02
N LEU A 97 8.50 12.85 4.70
CA LEU A 97 7.48 12.91 3.65
C LEU A 97 7.38 14.36 3.16
N LYS A 98 7.64 14.58 1.88
CA LYS A 98 7.62 15.92 1.26
C LYS A 98 6.27 16.18 0.61
N ARG A 99 5.93 17.46 0.47
CA ARG A 99 4.83 17.88 -0.41
C ARG A 99 5.29 17.87 -1.86
N LYS A 100 4.38 17.55 -2.77
CA LYS A 100 4.57 17.78 -4.20
C LYS A 100 4.84 19.26 -4.43
N LYS A 101 5.87 19.56 -5.21
CA LYS A 101 6.09 20.93 -5.67
C LYS A 101 4.86 21.30 -6.52
N LYS A 102 4.23 22.45 -6.22
CA LYS A 102 3.25 23.02 -7.13
C LYS A 102 4.00 23.33 -8.43
N SER A 103 3.70 22.61 -9.49
CA SER A 103 4.05 23.04 -10.85
C SER A 103 3.29 24.28 -11.21
#